data_AF-A0A7S0PKR2-F1
#
_entry.id   AF-A0A7S0PKR2-F1
#
_cell.length_a   1.000
_cell.length_b   1.000
_cell.length_c   1.000
_cell.angle_alpha   90.00
_cell.angle_beta   90.00
_cell.angle_gamma   90.00
#
_symmetry.space_group_name_H-M   'P 1'
#
loop_
_entity.id
_entity.type
_entity.pdbx_description
1 polymer ?
#
loop_
_entity_poly.entity_id
_entity_poly.type
_entity_poly.pdbx_seq_one_letter_code
_entity_poly.pdbx_strand_id
1 'polypeptide(L)'
;YLGPNSTLTDARTRQPMNATSAVARAVAIAVTRGDFVITAQELAELQAADGATSLGDVLQTIVECVKAHARPPTSGFNVGAAALGASGAVYLGVNVELNAVPLNHSIHAEQFALVTAMASDERKIVMISTTAAPCGHCRQFMNELRDASELRCVMPSGSWTLAELLPHSFGPLDLLDETSASREGLLLEERSSNVRDGVTVWDMRACISGDGIPEDAVPRRVDEILESNASLRALTEQSHSAFAKAYAPYSKSPAGICARTSCGEEFRGWSLESAAYNPSMSPFQCLTARMVARGKDLASIECVVLTELHGAPVKYECTVRLALAQVAPNAHLIVVNYHDAQ
;
A
#
# COMPACT_ATOMS: atom_id res chain seq x y z
N TYR A 1 2.17 49.43 4.07
CA TYR A 1 3.53 49.88 3.79
C TYR A 1 4.37 48.68 3.40
N LEU A 2 4.47 48.40 2.10
CA LEU A 2 5.36 47.39 1.53
C LEU A 2 6.37 48.14 0.67
N GLY A 3 7.65 48.07 1.04
CA GLY A 3 8.77 48.56 0.24
C GLY A 3 9.44 47.39 -0.51
N PRO A 4 9.94 47.59 -1.73
CA PRO A 4 10.54 46.53 -2.54
C PRO A 4 12.06 46.41 -2.35
N ASN A 5 12.59 45.28 -2.81
CA ASN A 5 13.98 44.90 -3.03
C ASN A 5 14.75 44.26 -1.86
N SER A 6 14.89 42.94 -1.91
CA SER A 6 16.22 42.34 -1.90
C SER A 6 16.30 41.19 -2.90
N THR A 7 17.33 41.30 -3.74
CA THR A 7 17.75 40.39 -4.80
C THR A 7 18.31 39.09 -4.22
N LEU A 8 17.76 37.94 -4.63
CA LEU A 8 18.41 36.63 -4.50
C LEU A 8 18.82 36.15 -5.89
N THR A 9 20.06 36.49 -6.25
CA THR A 9 20.86 35.78 -7.23
C THR A 9 21.27 34.43 -6.66
N ASP A 10 20.88 33.36 -7.35
CA ASP A 10 21.69 32.18 -7.73
C ASP A 10 20.80 30.92 -7.78
N ALA A 11 19.84 30.93 -8.71
CA ALA A 11 19.19 29.71 -9.16
C ALA A 11 20.13 29.04 -10.16
N ARG A 12 20.95 28.09 -9.68
CA ARG A 12 21.58 27.11 -10.54
C ARG A 12 20.50 26.49 -11.41
N THR A 13 20.68 26.67 -12.70
CA THR A 13 19.92 26.12 -13.82
C THR A 13 19.62 24.64 -13.63
N ARG A 14 18.48 24.31 -13.03
CA ARG A 14 17.84 23.01 -13.26
C ARG A 14 17.30 23.06 -14.68
N GLN A 15 18.00 22.41 -15.61
CA GLN A 15 17.45 22.13 -16.93
C GLN A 15 16.09 21.44 -16.77
N PRO A 16 15.07 21.82 -17.56
CA PRO A 16 13.81 21.10 -17.58
C PRO A 16 14.11 19.65 -17.97
N MET A 17 13.71 18.70 -17.12
CA MET A 17 13.85 17.27 -17.41
C MET A 17 13.18 16.98 -18.75
N ASN A 18 13.99 16.65 -19.75
CA ASN A 18 13.49 16.28 -21.06
C ASN A 18 12.63 15.03 -20.90
N ALA A 19 11.37 15.09 -21.34
CA ALA A 19 10.46 13.93 -21.49
C ALA A 19 10.99 12.86 -22.47
N THR A 20 12.23 13.01 -22.93
CA THR A 20 12.99 12.18 -23.85
C THR A 20 14.02 11.27 -23.16
N SER A 21 14.18 11.34 -21.82
CA SER A 21 15.12 10.48 -21.10
C SER A 21 14.66 9.02 -21.08
N ALA A 22 15.60 8.07 -21.06
CA ALA A 22 15.29 6.64 -20.97
C ALA A 22 14.48 6.31 -19.70
N VAL A 23 14.77 6.99 -18.59
CA VAL A 23 14.04 6.88 -17.32
C VAL A 23 12.58 7.27 -17.47
N ALA A 24 12.27 8.40 -18.10
CA ALA A 24 10.89 8.85 -18.29
C ALA A 24 10.08 7.82 -19.09
N ARG A 25 10.69 7.18 -20.10
CA ARG A 25 10.07 6.08 -20.85
C ARG A 25 9.83 4.85 -19.98
N ALA A 26 10.79 4.45 -19.16
CA ALA A 26 10.63 3.30 -18.27
C ALA A 26 9.49 3.52 -17.26
N VAL A 27 9.40 4.71 -16.67
CA VAL A 27 8.27 5.07 -15.78
C VAL A 27 6.94 5.05 -16.56
N ALA A 28 6.89 5.65 -17.75
CA ALA A 28 5.69 5.64 -18.57
C ALA A 28 5.23 4.20 -18.94
N ILE A 29 6.17 3.31 -19.22
CA ILE A 29 5.89 1.88 -19.47
C ILE A 29 5.31 1.21 -18.23
N ALA A 30 5.95 1.38 -17.06
CA ALA A 30 5.47 0.83 -15.79
C ALA A 30 4.06 1.32 -15.43
N VAL A 31 3.79 2.61 -15.64
CA VAL A 31 2.47 3.21 -15.42
C VAL A 31 1.43 2.69 -16.42
N THR A 32 1.79 2.59 -17.70
CA THR A 32 0.86 2.11 -18.75
C THR A 32 0.54 0.63 -18.59
N ARG A 33 1.53 -0.17 -18.16
CA ARG A 33 1.34 -1.58 -17.78
C ARG A 33 0.47 -1.72 -16.52
N GLY A 34 0.44 -0.66 -15.69
CA GLY A 34 -0.42 -0.53 -14.53
C GLY A 34 0.01 -1.38 -13.34
N ASP A 35 1.26 -1.85 -13.33
CA ASP A 35 1.85 -2.53 -12.18
C ASP A 35 2.71 -1.60 -11.33
N PHE A 36 3.10 -0.43 -11.86
CA PHE A 36 4.01 0.49 -11.17
C PHE A 36 5.34 -0.19 -10.80
N VAL A 37 5.81 -1.12 -11.64
CA VAL A 37 7.07 -1.83 -11.44
C VAL A 37 8.02 -1.48 -12.57
N ILE A 38 9.28 -1.20 -12.27
CA ILE A 38 10.38 -1.27 -13.23
C ILE A 38 11.14 -2.55 -12.91
N THR A 39 11.21 -3.47 -13.86
CA THR A 39 11.86 -4.78 -13.67
C THR A 39 13.37 -4.63 -13.47
N ALA A 40 13.99 -5.65 -12.89
CA ALA A 40 15.45 -5.69 -12.74
C ALA A 40 16.20 -5.53 -14.07
N GLN A 41 15.65 -6.11 -15.15
CA GLN A 41 16.21 -5.96 -16.49
C GLN A 41 16.09 -4.52 -16.99
N GLU A 42 14.91 -3.91 -16.91
CA GLU A 42 14.69 -2.51 -17.31
C GLU A 42 15.62 -1.57 -16.52
N LEU A 43 15.81 -1.80 -15.21
CA LEU A 43 16.74 -1.02 -14.40
C LEU A 43 18.20 -1.19 -14.85
N ALA A 44 18.64 -2.43 -15.11
CA ALA A 44 20.00 -2.69 -15.58
C ALA A 44 20.28 -2.01 -16.94
N GLU A 45 19.30 -1.99 -17.85
CA GLU A 45 19.39 -1.28 -19.12
C GLU A 45 19.51 0.24 -18.93
N LEU A 46 18.77 0.82 -17.98
CA LEU A 46 18.87 2.23 -17.62
C LEU A 46 20.27 2.59 -17.09
N GLN A 47 20.85 1.74 -16.24
CA GLN A 47 22.19 1.96 -15.69
C GLN A 47 23.28 1.82 -16.75
N ALA A 48 23.13 0.89 -17.69
CA ALA A 48 24.08 0.70 -18.78
C ALA A 48 24.07 1.86 -19.80
N ALA A 49 22.89 2.46 -20.04
CA ALA A 49 22.74 3.57 -20.97
C ALA A 49 23.38 4.88 -20.48
N ASP A 50 23.56 5.02 -19.17
CA ASP A 50 24.05 6.24 -18.52
C ASP A 50 25.29 5.93 -17.67
N GLY A 51 26.32 5.38 -18.31
CA GLY A 51 27.48 4.66 -17.73
C GLY A 51 28.38 5.36 -16.70
N ALA A 52 27.94 6.48 -16.12
CA ALA A 52 28.58 7.15 -14.99
C ALA A 52 27.60 7.53 -13.84
N THR A 53 26.30 7.28 -13.99
CA THR A 53 25.27 7.71 -13.03
C THR A 53 25.08 6.68 -11.92
N SER A 54 25.09 7.12 -10.66
CA SER A 54 24.90 6.20 -9.53
C SER A 54 23.47 5.66 -9.50
N LEU A 55 23.26 4.48 -8.89
CA LEU A 55 21.92 3.92 -8.72
C LEU A 55 20.97 4.88 -7.98
N GLY A 56 21.49 5.62 -6.99
CA GLY A 56 20.72 6.63 -6.27
C GLY A 56 20.24 7.76 -7.18
N ASP A 57 21.06 8.20 -8.12
CA ASP A 57 20.71 9.25 -9.09
C ASP A 57 19.66 8.77 -10.10
N VAL A 58 19.76 7.51 -10.56
CA VAL A 58 18.73 6.89 -11.40
C VAL A 58 17.39 6.84 -10.67
N LEU A 59 17.38 6.38 -9.42
CA LEU A 59 16.17 6.33 -8.60
C LEU A 59 15.63 7.73 -8.29
N GLN A 60 16.48 8.74 -8.12
CA GLN A 60 16.04 10.14 -7.95
C GLN A 60 15.36 10.67 -9.22
N THR A 61 15.88 10.33 -10.40
CA THR A 61 15.22 10.67 -11.67
C THR A 61 13.87 9.95 -11.81
N ILE A 62 13.80 8.68 -11.41
CA ILE A 62 12.55 7.90 -11.42
C ILE A 62 11.47 8.56 -10.55
N VAL A 63 11.80 8.96 -9.31
CA VAL A 63 10.79 9.54 -8.40
C VAL A 63 10.32 10.91 -8.88
N GLU A 64 11.20 11.69 -9.49
CA GLU A 64 10.86 12.97 -10.09
C GLU A 64 9.92 12.82 -11.30
N CYS A 65 10.02 11.72 -12.06
CA CYS A 65 9.07 11.38 -13.11
C CYS A 65 7.74 10.88 -12.54
N VAL A 66 7.75 9.94 -11.59
CA VAL A 66 6.52 9.27 -11.13
C VAL A 66 5.62 10.18 -10.30
N LYS A 67 6.15 11.22 -9.64
CA LYS A 67 5.35 12.15 -8.82
C LYS A 67 4.20 12.82 -9.58
N ALA A 68 4.28 12.90 -10.92
CA ALA A 68 3.19 13.41 -11.76
C ALA A 68 1.90 12.57 -11.66
N HIS A 69 1.98 11.33 -11.16
CA HIS A 69 0.85 10.43 -10.94
C HIS A 69 0.23 10.55 -9.54
N ALA A 70 0.76 11.41 -8.68
CA ALA A 70 0.17 11.70 -7.38
C ALA A 70 -1.28 12.19 -7.50
N ARG A 71 -2.04 11.98 -6.42
CA ARG A 71 -3.43 12.41 -6.28
C ARG A 71 -3.62 13.19 -4.96
N PRO A 72 -3.09 14.43 -4.82
CA PRO A 72 -3.20 15.18 -3.58
C PRO A 72 -4.16 16.38 -3.69
N PRO A 73 -5.48 16.18 -3.82
CA PRO A 73 -6.43 17.29 -3.94
C PRO A 73 -6.46 18.22 -2.71
N THR A 74 -5.99 17.79 -1.54
CA THR A 74 -5.98 18.61 -0.31
C THR A 74 -4.73 19.47 -0.23
N SER A 75 -3.54 18.88 -0.41
CA SER A 75 -2.28 19.61 -0.25
C SER A 75 -1.77 20.26 -1.54
N GLY A 76 -2.15 19.74 -2.71
CA GLY A 76 -1.54 20.10 -3.99
C GLY A 76 -0.05 19.74 -4.08
N PHE A 77 0.46 18.91 -3.16
CA PHE A 77 1.88 18.59 -3.04
C PHE A 77 2.18 17.17 -3.56
N ASN A 78 2.79 17.09 -4.74
CA ASN A 78 3.08 15.83 -5.40
C ASN A 78 4.38 15.20 -4.87
N VAL A 79 4.28 13.97 -4.37
CA VAL A 79 5.39 13.16 -3.86
C VAL A 79 5.48 11.86 -4.65
N GLY A 80 6.69 11.53 -5.10
CA GLY A 80 7.01 10.25 -5.72
C GLY A 80 7.96 9.44 -4.82
N ALA A 81 7.83 8.11 -4.90
CA ALA A 81 8.72 7.15 -4.25
C ALA A 81 9.08 6.01 -5.19
N ALA A 82 10.26 5.42 -4.98
CA ALA A 82 10.76 4.27 -5.72
C ALA A 82 11.54 3.36 -4.76
N ALA A 83 10.98 2.20 -4.45
CA ALA A 83 11.58 1.20 -3.56
C ALA A 83 12.27 0.11 -4.39
N LEU A 84 13.59 -0.01 -4.26
CA LEU A 84 14.39 -1.07 -4.86
C LEU A 84 14.30 -2.32 -3.98
N GLY A 85 13.80 -3.41 -4.56
CA GLY A 85 13.76 -4.72 -3.93
C GLY A 85 15.07 -5.49 -4.04
N ALA A 86 15.22 -6.54 -3.22
CA ALA A 86 16.33 -7.48 -3.32
C ALA A 86 16.30 -8.29 -4.63
N SER A 87 15.14 -8.38 -5.29
CA SER A 87 15.01 -8.93 -6.65
C SER A 87 15.70 -8.09 -7.74
N GLY A 88 16.04 -6.83 -7.43
CA GLY A 88 16.53 -5.84 -8.39
C GLY A 88 15.43 -5.05 -9.09
N ALA A 89 14.15 -5.37 -8.88
CA ALA A 89 13.03 -4.56 -9.37
C ALA A 89 12.80 -3.30 -8.52
N VAL A 90 12.23 -2.28 -9.13
CA VAL A 90 11.86 -1.01 -8.49
C VAL A 90 10.34 -0.87 -8.44
N TYR A 91 9.80 -0.68 -7.25
CA TYR A 91 8.38 -0.53 -6.98
C TYR A 91 8.06 0.95 -6.77
N LEU A 92 7.23 1.48 -7.65
CA LEU A 92 6.91 2.89 -7.69
C LEU A 92 5.76 3.21 -6.73
N GLY A 93 5.76 4.41 -6.18
CA GLY A 93 4.68 4.91 -5.35
C GLY A 93 4.48 6.40 -5.46
N VAL A 94 3.26 6.84 -5.14
CA VAL A 94 2.85 8.24 -5.12
C VAL A 94 1.93 8.50 -3.94
N ASN A 95 1.86 9.75 -3.48
CA ASN A 95 0.89 10.11 -2.45
C ASN A 95 -0.53 10.22 -3.03
N VAL A 96 -1.51 9.80 -2.23
CA VAL A 96 -2.94 9.83 -2.54
C VAL A 96 -3.69 10.39 -1.33
N GLU A 97 -4.51 11.41 -1.56
CA GLU A 97 -5.37 12.02 -0.54
C GLU A 97 -6.82 11.87 -0.97
N LEU A 98 -7.69 11.56 -0.01
CA LEU A 98 -9.12 11.43 -0.25
C LEU A 98 -9.83 12.67 0.31
N ASN A 99 -10.73 13.24 -0.49
CA ASN A 99 -11.52 14.39 -0.06
C ASN A 99 -12.55 13.99 1.01
N ALA A 100 -12.84 14.93 1.91
CA ALA A 100 -13.92 14.83 2.90
C ALA A 100 -13.88 13.58 3.81
N VAL A 101 -12.69 13.02 4.04
CA VAL A 101 -12.43 12.01 5.07
C VAL A 101 -11.32 12.50 6.02
N PRO A 102 -11.20 11.93 7.23
CA PRO A 102 -10.10 12.27 8.14
C PRO A 102 -8.72 12.00 7.51
N LEU A 103 -7.72 12.82 7.85
CA LEU A 103 -6.40 12.82 7.22
C LEU A 103 -5.63 11.50 7.33
N ASN A 104 -5.98 10.65 8.31
CA ASN A 104 -5.39 9.33 8.47
C ASN A 104 -5.80 8.33 7.37
N HIS A 105 -6.72 8.69 6.47
CA HIS A 105 -7.03 7.94 5.25
C HIS A 105 -6.05 8.22 4.11
N SER A 106 -5.21 9.25 4.20
CA SER A 106 -4.19 9.55 3.19
C SER A 106 -3.17 8.41 3.07
N ILE A 107 -2.61 8.25 1.88
CA ILE A 107 -1.57 7.27 1.56
C ILE A 107 -0.33 8.03 1.16
N HIS A 108 0.78 7.75 1.83
CA HIS A 108 2.06 8.37 1.52
C HIS A 108 2.76 7.61 0.39
N ALA A 109 3.66 8.26 -0.35
CA ALA A 109 4.33 7.65 -1.49
C ALA A 109 5.16 6.42 -1.10
N GLU A 110 5.79 6.44 0.07
CA GLU A 110 6.58 5.34 0.62
C GLU A 110 5.69 4.14 0.98
N GLN A 111 4.56 4.39 1.63
CA GLN A 111 3.54 3.38 1.92
C GLN A 111 3.01 2.74 0.63
N PHE A 112 2.72 3.55 -0.39
CA PHE A 112 2.30 3.08 -1.71
C PHE A 112 3.35 2.18 -2.36
N ALA A 113 4.62 2.59 -2.35
CA ALA A 113 5.71 1.81 -2.93
C ALA A 113 5.85 0.44 -2.26
N LEU A 114 5.72 0.38 -0.92
CA LEU A 114 5.73 -0.89 -0.18
C LEU A 114 4.49 -1.76 -0.47
N VAL A 115 3.31 -1.16 -0.64
CA VAL A 115 2.11 -1.90 -1.11
C VAL A 115 2.36 -2.49 -2.50
N THR A 116 3.01 -1.75 -3.40
CA THR A 116 3.33 -2.20 -4.77
C THR A 116 4.35 -3.33 -4.75
N ALA A 117 5.37 -3.25 -3.89
CA ALA A 117 6.34 -4.31 -3.65
C ALA A 117 5.65 -5.59 -3.14
N MET A 118 4.82 -5.48 -2.11
CA MET A 118 4.09 -6.60 -1.54
C MET A 118 3.09 -7.22 -2.53
N ALA A 119 2.46 -6.39 -3.37
CA ALA A 119 1.57 -6.84 -4.43
C ALA A 119 2.28 -7.65 -5.52
N SER A 120 3.60 -7.43 -5.66
CA SER A 120 4.50 -8.12 -6.58
C SER A 120 5.28 -9.25 -5.91
N ASP A 121 4.88 -9.63 -4.69
CA ASP A 121 5.50 -10.66 -3.85
C ASP A 121 7.00 -10.43 -3.55
N GLU A 122 7.45 -9.16 -3.56
CA GLU A 122 8.77 -8.78 -3.06
C GLU A 122 8.86 -8.98 -1.55
N ARG A 123 10.02 -9.45 -1.09
CA ARG A 123 10.25 -9.87 0.30
C ARG A 123 11.18 -8.94 1.05
N LYS A 124 12.01 -8.17 0.35
CA LYS A 124 12.97 -7.27 1.00
C LYS A 124 13.21 -6.03 0.16
N ILE A 125 13.16 -4.87 0.81
CA ILE A 125 13.56 -3.59 0.22
C ILE A 125 14.96 -3.24 0.71
N VAL A 126 15.84 -2.90 -0.23
CA VAL A 126 17.23 -2.54 0.06
C VAL A 126 17.44 -1.03 0.05
N MET A 127 16.64 -0.31 -0.74
CA MET A 127 16.74 1.14 -0.88
C MET A 127 15.37 1.72 -1.22
N ILE A 128 15.07 2.91 -0.71
CA ILE A 128 13.91 3.70 -1.12
C ILE A 128 14.34 5.12 -1.44
N SER A 129 13.93 5.59 -2.61
CA SER A 129 14.13 6.97 -3.06
C SER A 129 12.83 7.73 -2.94
N THR A 130 12.88 9.01 -2.57
CA THR A 130 11.71 9.90 -2.49
C THR A 130 12.02 11.30 -3.01
N THR A 131 11.00 12.03 -3.47
CA THR A 131 11.15 13.44 -3.91
C THR A 131 11.29 14.43 -2.76
N ALA A 132 10.86 14.05 -1.57
CA ALA A 132 10.92 14.84 -0.35
C ALA A 132 11.29 13.95 0.84
N ALA A 133 11.73 14.55 1.94
CA ALA A 133 12.14 13.76 3.10
C ALA A 133 10.98 12.95 3.69
N PRO A 134 11.18 11.65 3.99
CA PRO A 134 10.13 10.84 4.57
C PRO A 134 9.77 11.42 5.94
N CYS A 135 8.47 11.59 6.18
CA CYS A 135 7.98 12.09 7.47
C CYS A 135 8.11 11.01 8.55
N GLY A 136 7.93 11.39 9.83
CA GLY A 136 8.01 10.45 10.94
C GLY A 136 7.07 9.24 10.80
N HIS A 137 5.88 9.45 10.24
CA HIS A 137 4.91 8.38 9.95
C HIS A 137 5.47 7.34 8.97
N CYS A 138 6.06 7.78 7.85
CA CYS A 138 6.67 6.86 6.87
C CYS A 138 7.92 6.18 7.41
N ARG A 139 8.76 6.91 8.17
CA ARG A 139 9.94 6.31 8.82
C ARG A 139 9.51 5.17 9.75
N GLN A 140 8.48 5.41 10.53
CA GLN A 140 7.93 4.42 11.45
C GLN A 140 7.28 3.24 10.72
N PHE A 141 6.55 3.47 9.63
CA PHE A 141 5.97 2.40 8.81
C PHE A 141 7.04 1.52 8.15
N MET A 142 8.13 2.12 7.65
CA MET A 142 9.27 1.38 7.11
C MET A 142 10.01 0.57 8.19
N ASN A 143 9.89 0.95 9.46
CA ASN A 143 10.47 0.21 10.58
C ASN A 143 9.80 -1.15 10.84
N GLU A 144 8.72 -1.48 10.10
CA GLU A 144 8.10 -2.79 10.09
C GLU A 144 8.82 -3.82 9.21
N LEU A 145 9.77 -3.38 8.37
CA LEU A 145 10.53 -4.26 7.48
C LEU A 145 11.62 -5.00 8.25
N ARG A 146 12.00 -6.19 7.79
CA ARG A 146 13.25 -6.83 8.25
C ARG A 146 14.45 -5.97 7.82
N ASP A 147 15.44 -5.88 8.70
CA ASP A 147 16.67 -5.09 8.53
C ASP A 147 16.38 -3.61 8.26
N ALA A 148 15.26 -3.09 8.79
CA ALA A 148 14.83 -1.71 8.57
C ALA A 148 15.93 -0.70 8.91
N SER A 149 16.76 -0.96 9.93
CA SER A 149 17.90 -0.11 10.31
C SER A 149 18.91 0.11 9.18
N GLU A 150 19.06 -0.86 8.26
CA GLU A 150 19.99 -0.82 7.13
C GLU A 150 19.39 -0.23 5.85
N LEU A 151 18.06 -0.06 5.81
CA LEU A 151 17.34 0.45 4.64
C LEU A 151 17.92 1.80 4.21
N ARG A 152 18.42 1.87 2.97
CA ARG A 152 18.97 3.11 2.41
C ARG A 152 17.85 4.03 1.91
N CYS A 153 17.72 5.20 2.51
CA CYS A 153 16.82 6.26 2.09
C CYS A 153 17.59 7.29 1.23
N VAL A 154 17.13 7.53 0.01
CA VAL A 154 17.73 8.48 -0.94
C VAL A 154 16.76 9.63 -1.19
N MET A 155 17.24 10.86 -1.08
CA MET A 155 16.49 12.09 -1.28
C MET A 155 17.31 13.08 -2.11
N PRO A 156 16.73 14.18 -2.61
CA PRO A 156 17.50 15.23 -3.28
C PRO A 156 18.61 15.84 -2.42
N SER A 157 18.47 15.77 -1.09
CA SER A 157 19.44 16.30 -0.13
C SER A 157 20.60 15.35 0.19
N GLY A 158 20.54 14.08 -0.21
CA GLY A 158 21.55 13.08 0.11
C GLY A 158 20.98 11.69 0.39
N SER A 159 21.78 10.83 1.01
CA SER A 159 21.40 9.46 1.34
C SER A 159 21.79 9.08 2.77
N TRP A 160 20.86 8.45 3.47
CA TRP A 160 20.97 8.02 4.86
C TRP A 160 20.42 6.61 5.01
N THR A 161 20.77 5.94 6.09
CA THR A 161 20.04 4.76 6.57
C THR A 161 18.76 5.19 7.29
N LEU A 162 17.78 4.30 7.40
CA LEU A 162 16.60 4.59 8.21
C LEU A 162 16.96 4.80 9.69
N ALA A 163 17.97 4.09 10.21
CA ALA A 163 18.45 4.27 11.59
C ALA A 163 18.98 5.70 11.85
N GLU A 164 19.64 6.33 10.87
CA GLU A 164 20.05 7.73 10.97
C GLU A 164 18.86 8.70 10.92
N LEU A 165 17.80 8.35 10.19
CA LEU A 165 16.58 9.15 10.09
C LEU A 165 15.62 8.94 11.27
N LEU A 166 15.69 7.80 11.94
CA LEU A 166 14.84 7.41 13.06
C LEU A 166 15.71 6.79 14.18
N PRO A 167 16.56 7.59 14.85
CA PRO A 167 17.43 7.09 15.90
C PRO A 167 16.61 6.67 17.12
N HIS A 168 17.07 5.62 17.82
CA HIS A 168 16.39 5.05 18.99
C HIS A 168 14.90 4.73 18.70
N SER A 169 14.65 4.15 17.53
CA SER A 169 13.31 3.85 17.04
C SER A 169 12.58 2.85 17.94
N PHE A 170 11.28 3.03 18.08
CA PHE A 170 10.34 2.00 18.52
C PHE A 170 9.91 1.16 17.31
N GLY A 171 9.73 -0.16 17.46
CA GLY A 171 9.39 -1.04 16.33
C GLY A 171 8.94 -2.44 16.74
N PRO A 172 8.87 -3.38 15.77
CA PRO A 172 8.38 -4.73 16.01
C PRO A 172 9.12 -5.46 17.14
N LEU A 173 10.44 -5.30 17.24
CA LEU A 173 11.28 -5.97 18.23
C LEU A 173 11.08 -5.49 19.67
N ASP A 174 10.34 -4.39 19.88
CA ASP A 174 9.93 -3.95 21.22
C ASP A 174 8.64 -4.63 21.70
N LEU A 175 7.85 -5.18 20.78
CA LEU A 175 6.53 -5.76 21.06
C LEU A 175 6.45 -7.27 20.80
N LEU A 176 7.20 -7.77 19.83
CA LEU A 176 7.23 -9.17 19.42
C LEU A 176 8.51 -9.81 19.96
N ASP A 177 8.41 -10.97 20.61
CA ASP A 177 9.61 -11.75 20.90
C ASP A 177 10.24 -12.28 19.61
N GLU A 178 11.57 -12.51 19.60
CA GLU A 178 12.34 -12.99 18.42
C GLU A 178 11.73 -14.26 17.81
N THR A 179 11.16 -15.13 18.64
CA THR A 179 10.45 -16.34 18.22
C THR A 179 9.14 -16.06 17.49
N SER A 180 8.39 -15.03 17.88
CA SER A 180 7.14 -14.61 17.27
C SER A 180 7.40 -13.79 16.01
N ALA A 181 8.40 -12.91 16.04
CA ALA A 181 8.82 -12.15 14.85
C ALA A 181 9.37 -13.06 13.75
N SER A 182 10.10 -14.13 14.11
CA SER A 182 10.57 -15.14 13.15
C SER A 182 9.46 -16.08 12.66
N ARG A 183 8.47 -16.41 13.50
CA ARG A 183 7.34 -17.30 13.13
C ARG A 183 6.25 -16.59 12.33
N GLU A 184 5.90 -15.36 12.69
CA GLU A 184 4.85 -14.58 12.05
C GLU A 184 5.35 -13.76 10.85
N GLY A 185 6.67 -13.60 10.73
CA GLY A 185 7.32 -12.77 9.71
C GLY A 185 7.09 -11.28 9.93
N LEU A 186 8.02 -10.45 9.46
CA LEU A 186 7.86 -8.99 9.42
C LEU A 186 7.15 -8.54 8.13
N LEU A 187 6.95 -7.23 7.96
CA LEU A 187 6.30 -6.70 6.75
C LEU A 187 7.07 -7.15 5.50
N LEU A 188 6.32 -7.54 4.45
CA LEU A 188 6.77 -8.16 3.19
C LEU A 188 7.15 -9.65 3.25
N GLU A 189 7.43 -10.20 4.44
CA GLU A 189 7.87 -11.59 4.56
C GLU A 189 6.75 -12.59 4.23
N GLU A 190 7.16 -13.82 3.89
CA GLU A 190 6.20 -14.88 3.62
C GLU A 190 5.49 -15.29 4.91
N ARG A 191 4.17 -15.47 4.79
CA ARG A 191 3.29 -15.86 5.88
C ARG A 191 2.43 -17.02 5.39
N SER A 192 2.27 -18.05 6.22
CA SER A 192 1.33 -19.15 5.95
C SER A 192 -0.10 -18.60 6.05
N SER A 193 -0.62 -18.17 4.91
CA SER A 193 -1.70 -17.20 4.83
C SER A 193 -3.11 -17.82 4.79
N ASN A 194 -3.21 -19.11 4.48
CA ASN A 194 -4.51 -19.76 4.30
C ASN A 194 -4.97 -20.60 5.49
N VAL A 195 -4.13 -20.73 6.52
CA VAL A 195 -4.37 -21.60 7.67
C VAL A 195 -4.23 -20.81 8.95
N ARG A 196 -5.33 -20.70 9.69
CA ARG A 196 -5.38 -20.11 11.02
C ARG A 196 -5.67 -21.21 12.03
N ASP A 197 -4.78 -21.39 13.01
CA ASP A 197 -4.90 -22.42 14.06
C ASP A 197 -5.15 -23.84 13.51
N GLY A 198 -4.58 -24.16 12.34
CA GLY A 198 -4.75 -25.45 11.67
C GLY A 198 -6.04 -25.58 10.85
N VAL A 199 -6.90 -24.57 10.83
CA VAL A 199 -8.13 -24.51 10.04
C VAL A 199 -7.89 -23.67 8.79
N THR A 200 -8.26 -24.20 7.63
CA THR A 200 -8.27 -23.40 6.40
C THR A 200 -9.29 -22.30 6.58
N VAL A 201 -8.96 -21.04 6.30
CA VAL A 201 -9.92 -19.94 6.46
C VAL A 201 -11.21 -20.15 5.63
N TRP A 202 -11.12 -20.90 4.53
CA TRP A 202 -12.25 -21.38 3.73
C TRP A 202 -13.26 -22.25 4.48
N ASP A 203 -12.80 -22.96 5.51
CA ASP A 203 -13.63 -23.81 6.37
C ASP A 203 -14.23 -23.03 7.55
N MET A 204 -13.89 -21.73 7.70
CA MET A 204 -14.48 -20.87 8.72
C MET A 204 -15.96 -20.61 8.44
N ARG A 205 -16.70 -20.32 9.50
CA ARG A 205 -18.10 -19.90 9.40
C ARG A 205 -18.14 -18.38 9.33
N ALA A 206 -19.10 -17.82 8.60
CA ALA A 206 -19.25 -16.38 8.47
C ALA A 206 -20.69 -15.92 8.63
N CYS A 207 -20.84 -14.68 9.09
CA CYS A 207 -22.05 -13.89 8.90
C CYS A 207 -21.80 -12.87 7.79
N ILE A 208 -22.82 -12.65 6.95
CA ILE A 208 -22.80 -11.57 5.97
C ILE A 208 -23.70 -10.44 6.44
N SER A 209 -23.21 -9.22 6.32
CA SER A 209 -23.98 -7.98 6.49
C SER A 209 -23.61 -7.00 5.37
N GLY A 210 -24.38 -5.92 5.20
CA GLY A 210 -24.08 -4.91 4.19
C GLY A 210 -25.31 -4.26 3.60
N ASP A 211 -25.15 -3.47 2.54
CA ASP A 211 -26.23 -2.67 1.95
C ASP A 211 -27.44 -3.53 1.53
N GLY A 212 -28.48 -3.51 2.36
CA GLY A 212 -29.72 -4.28 2.16
C GLY A 212 -29.68 -5.72 2.70
N ILE A 213 -28.56 -6.17 3.27
CA ILE A 213 -28.41 -7.49 3.88
C ILE A 213 -28.37 -7.32 5.42
N PRO A 214 -29.47 -7.63 6.14
CA PRO A 214 -29.41 -7.69 7.60
C PRO A 214 -28.42 -8.76 8.02
N GLU A 215 -27.69 -8.51 9.11
CA GLU A 215 -26.71 -9.47 9.62
C GLU A 215 -27.38 -10.83 9.89
N ASP A 216 -26.86 -11.89 9.24
CA ASP A 216 -27.31 -13.24 9.50
C ASP A 216 -27.03 -13.60 10.97
N ALA A 217 -28.07 -13.95 11.73
CA ALA A 217 -27.92 -14.30 13.14
C ALA A 217 -27.20 -15.65 13.37
N VAL A 218 -27.08 -16.49 12.33
CA VAL A 218 -26.48 -17.83 12.42
C VAL A 218 -25.30 -17.94 11.44
N PRO A 219 -24.06 -18.06 11.94
CA PRO A 219 -22.89 -18.26 11.09
C PRO A 219 -23.00 -19.55 10.27
N ARG A 220 -22.81 -19.44 8.95
CA ARG A 220 -22.82 -20.57 8.00
C ARG A 220 -21.43 -20.75 7.40
N ARG A 221 -21.14 -21.92 6.83
CA ARG A 221 -19.84 -22.07 6.16
C ARG A 221 -19.76 -21.15 4.94
N VAL A 222 -18.57 -20.67 4.62
CA VAL A 222 -18.37 -19.70 3.53
C VAL A 222 -18.78 -20.29 2.18
N ASP A 223 -18.45 -21.55 1.91
CA ASP A 223 -18.87 -22.27 0.69
C ASP A 223 -20.40 -22.30 0.51
N GLU A 224 -21.15 -22.60 1.58
CA GLU A 224 -22.63 -22.61 1.55
C GLU A 224 -23.21 -21.22 1.22
N ILE A 225 -22.60 -20.16 1.76
CA ILE A 225 -23.01 -18.78 1.52
C ILE A 225 -22.75 -18.37 0.06
N LEU A 226 -21.61 -18.79 -0.51
CA LEU A 226 -21.21 -18.46 -1.87
C LEU A 226 -21.96 -19.28 -2.93
N GLU A 227 -22.30 -20.53 -2.65
CA GLU A 227 -23.19 -21.33 -3.51
C GLU A 227 -24.56 -20.66 -3.68
N SER A 228 -25.05 -20.02 -2.62
CA SER A 228 -26.32 -19.30 -2.64
C SER A 228 -26.25 -17.95 -3.37
N ASN A 229 -25.05 -17.42 -3.65
CA ASN A 229 -24.82 -16.11 -4.27
C ASN A 229 -23.67 -16.11 -5.29
N ALA A 230 -23.92 -16.66 -6.47
CA ALA A 230 -22.90 -16.83 -7.52
C ALA A 230 -22.17 -15.53 -7.94
N SER A 231 -22.84 -14.38 -7.90
CA SER A 231 -22.23 -13.08 -8.24
C SER A 231 -21.25 -12.55 -7.19
N LEU A 232 -21.40 -12.98 -5.92
CA LEU A 232 -20.54 -12.63 -4.78
C LEU A 232 -19.34 -13.56 -4.66
N ARG A 233 -19.49 -14.81 -5.11
CA ARG A 233 -18.46 -15.85 -5.01
C ARG A 233 -17.06 -15.38 -5.37
N ALA A 234 -16.90 -14.82 -6.57
CA ALA A 234 -15.60 -14.36 -7.05
C ALA A 234 -15.01 -13.24 -6.17
N LEU A 235 -15.79 -12.23 -5.78
CA LEU A 235 -15.28 -11.13 -4.93
C LEU A 235 -14.89 -11.62 -3.54
N THR A 236 -15.68 -12.52 -2.96
CA THR A 236 -15.35 -13.10 -1.66
C THR A 236 -14.08 -13.94 -1.75
N GLU A 237 -13.89 -14.74 -2.81
CA GLU A 237 -12.63 -15.46 -3.07
C GLU A 237 -11.43 -14.51 -3.16
N GLN A 238 -11.56 -13.40 -3.87
CA GLN A 238 -10.50 -12.40 -3.98
C GLN A 238 -10.26 -11.65 -2.66
N SER A 239 -11.31 -11.28 -1.93
CA SER A 239 -11.24 -10.59 -0.63
C SER A 239 -10.59 -11.50 0.42
N HIS A 240 -10.93 -12.78 0.40
CA HIS A 240 -10.32 -13.81 1.24
C HIS A 240 -8.83 -13.98 0.93
N SER A 241 -8.44 -14.08 -0.34
CA SER A 241 -7.03 -14.12 -0.74
C SER A 241 -6.26 -12.88 -0.27
N ALA A 242 -6.91 -11.72 -0.19
CA ALA A 242 -6.32 -10.52 0.36
C ALA A 242 -6.20 -10.57 1.89
N PHE A 243 -7.22 -11.08 2.59
CA PHE A 243 -7.21 -11.31 4.04
C PHE A 243 -6.02 -12.17 4.46
N ALA A 244 -5.75 -13.21 3.69
CA ALA A 244 -4.61 -14.10 3.86
C ALA A 244 -3.26 -13.35 3.80
N LYS A 245 -3.15 -12.30 2.96
CA LYS A 245 -1.95 -11.45 2.84
C LYS A 245 -1.81 -10.40 3.95
N ALA A 246 -2.79 -10.25 4.84
CA ALA A 246 -2.78 -9.18 5.84
C ALA A 246 -1.57 -9.27 6.80
N TYR A 247 -0.97 -8.11 7.10
CA TYR A 247 0.03 -7.94 8.14
C TYR A 247 -0.62 -7.42 9.41
N ALA A 248 -1.02 -8.29 10.35
CA ALA A 248 -1.68 -7.87 11.59
C ALA A 248 -1.17 -8.59 12.87
N PRO A 249 0.14 -8.53 13.18
CA PRO A 249 0.71 -9.25 14.31
C PRO A 249 0.36 -8.65 15.67
N TYR A 250 -0.12 -7.39 15.75
CA TYR A 250 -0.30 -6.70 17.02
C TYR A 250 -1.72 -6.87 17.55
N SER A 251 -2.72 -6.50 16.75
CA SER A 251 -4.12 -6.61 17.18
C SER A 251 -4.70 -8.01 16.94
N LYS A 252 -4.02 -8.83 16.13
CA LYS A 252 -4.54 -10.10 15.60
C LYS A 252 -5.88 -9.93 14.86
N SER A 253 -6.06 -8.78 14.19
CA SER A 253 -7.26 -8.43 13.40
C SER A 253 -6.94 -8.29 11.91
N PRO A 254 -6.55 -9.37 11.21
CA PRO A 254 -6.39 -9.34 9.76
C PRO A 254 -7.69 -8.94 9.06
N ALA A 255 -7.55 -8.21 7.95
CA ALA A 255 -8.65 -7.86 7.09
C ALA A 255 -8.23 -7.85 5.63
N GLY A 256 -9.12 -8.32 4.76
CA GLY A 256 -8.97 -8.32 3.31
C GLY A 256 -10.13 -7.57 2.68
N ILE A 257 -9.89 -6.94 1.55
CA ILE A 257 -10.94 -6.26 0.78
C ILE A 257 -10.79 -6.60 -0.69
N CYS A 258 -11.91 -6.74 -1.39
CA CYS A 258 -11.93 -6.76 -2.84
C CYS A 258 -13.01 -5.82 -3.35
N ALA A 259 -12.70 -5.05 -4.39
CA ALA A 259 -13.65 -4.18 -5.07
C ALA A 259 -13.72 -4.54 -6.55
N ARG A 260 -14.93 -4.52 -7.10
CA ARG A 260 -15.21 -4.59 -8.53
C ARG A 260 -15.58 -3.21 -9.04
N THR A 261 -14.99 -2.85 -10.16
CA THR A 261 -15.28 -1.60 -10.87
C THR A 261 -16.33 -1.81 -11.96
N SER A 262 -16.91 -0.72 -12.46
CA SER A 262 -17.89 -0.71 -13.56
C SER A 262 -17.37 -1.26 -14.90
N CYS A 263 -16.05 -1.36 -15.06
CA CYS A 263 -15.43 -2.04 -16.19
C CYS A 263 -15.18 -3.54 -15.95
N GLY A 264 -15.64 -4.09 -14.82
CA GLY A 264 -15.47 -5.48 -14.43
C GLY A 264 -14.11 -5.82 -13.84
N GLU A 265 -13.15 -4.88 -13.80
CA GLU A 265 -11.85 -5.11 -13.17
C GLU A 265 -11.99 -5.19 -11.65
N GLU A 266 -11.24 -6.13 -11.06
CA GLU A 266 -11.25 -6.41 -9.63
C GLU A 266 -9.91 -6.05 -8.98
N PHE A 267 -9.99 -5.41 -7.82
CA PHE A 267 -8.86 -4.93 -7.05
C PHE A 267 -8.91 -5.50 -5.66
N ARG A 268 -7.74 -5.83 -5.10
CA ARG A 268 -7.61 -6.38 -3.75
C ARG A 268 -6.83 -5.43 -2.86
N GLY A 269 -7.09 -5.44 -1.57
CA GLY A 269 -6.31 -4.76 -0.56
C GLY A 269 -6.33 -5.52 0.75
N TRP A 270 -5.36 -5.28 1.62
CA TRP A 270 -5.20 -6.00 2.88
C TRP A 270 -4.70 -5.06 3.97
N SER A 271 -5.02 -5.37 5.23
CA SER A 271 -4.53 -4.58 6.36
C SER A 271 -3.02 -4.74 6.53
N LEU A 272 -2.35 -3.63 6.85
CA LEU A 272 -0.92 -3.59 7.18
C LEU A 272 -0.76 -2.81 8.48
N GLU A 273 -0.58 -3.50 9.59
CA GLU A 273 -0.38 -2.86 10.88
C GLU A 273 1.04 -2.30 11.03
N SER A 274 1.20 -1.42 12.01
CA SER A 274 2.50 -1.01 12.53
C SER A 274 2.51 -1.09 14.05
N ALA A 275 3.67 -1.38 14.63
CA ALA A 275 3.92 -1.38 16.07
C ALA A 275 3.46 -0.07 16.71
N ALA A 276 3.58 1.05 16.00
CA ALA A 276 3.16 2.38 16.47
C ALA A 276 1.67 2.68 16.23
N TYR A 277 0.90 1.71 15.75
CA TYR A 277 -0.55 1.73 15.47
C TYR A 277 -0.98 2.75 14.40
N ASN A 278 -0.78 4.05 14.62
CA ASN A 278 -1.18 5.11 13.69
C ASN A 278 -0.60 4.96 12.27
N PRO A 279 0.63 4.45 12.06
CA PRO A 279 1.17 4.22 10.72
C PRO A 279 0.53 3.07 9.95
N SER A 280 -0.34 2.29 10.60
CA SER A 280 -1.05 1.18 9.96
C SER A 280 -1.84 1.65 8.73
N MET A 281 -1.84 0.84 7.68
CA MET A 281 -2.71 1.02 6.52
C MET A 281 -3.92 0.09 6.62
N SER A 282 -5.10 0.67 6.41
CA SER A 282 -6.34 -0.07 6.22
C SER A 282 -6.32 -0.86 4.90
N PRO A 283 -7.11 -1.94 4.79
CA PRO A 283 -7.27 -2.67 3.54
C PRO A 283 -7.78 -1.78 2.40
N PHE A 284 -8.61 -0.77 2.70
CA PHE A 284 -9.10 0.18 1.70
C PHE A 284 -8.03 1.13 1.18
N GLN A 285 -7.08 1.55 2.02
CA GLN A 285 -5.90 2.31 1.57
C GLN A 285 -5.02 1.46 0.64
N CYS A 286 -4.78 0.20 0.99
CA CYS A 286 -4.04 -0.74 0.12
C CYS A 286 -4.74 -0.93 -1.23
N LEU A 287 -6.07 -1.15 -1.22
CA LEU A 287 -6.92 -1.23 -2.41
C LEU A 287 -6.79 0.04 -3.27
N THR A 288 -6.90 1.21 -2.63
CA THR A 288 -6.82 2.51 -3.30
C THR A 288 -5.49 2.71 -4.00
N ALA A 289 -4.37 2.40 -3.33
CA ALA A 289 -3.05 2.47 -3.94
C ALA A 289 -2.97 1.61 -5.21
N ARG A 290 -3.51 0.38 -5.14
CA ARG A 290 -3.52 -0.55 -6.29
C ARG A 290 -4.43 -0.09 -7.44
N MET A 291 -5.56 0.54 -7.14
CA MET A 291 -6.42 1.15 -8.16
C MET A 291 -5.73 2.34 -8.85
N VAL A 292 -5.07 3.20 -8.07
CA VAL A 292 -4.30 4.33 -8.60
C VAL A 292 -3.11 3.85 -9.45
N ALA A 293 -2.44 2.77 -9.06
CA ALA A 293 -1.38 2.16 -9.87
C ALA A 293 -1.88 1.69 -11.25
N ARG A 294 -3.14 1.26 -11.34
CA ARG A 294 -3.80 0.90 -12.60
C ARG A 294 -4.46 2.08 -13.32
N GLY A 295 -4.29 3.30 -12.82
CA GLY A 295 -4.90 4.50 -13.37
C GLY A 295 -6.43 4.52 -13.27
N LYS A 296 -7.01 3.75 -12.33
CA LYS A 296 -8.47 3.70 -12.13
C LYS A 296 -8.94 4.80 -11.19
N ASP A 297 -10.13 5.33 -11.51
CA ASP A 297 -10.86 6.22 -10.63
C ASP A 297 -11.60 5.41 -9.56
N LEU A 298 -11.53 5.83 -8.31
CA LEU A 298 -12.26 5.21 -7.21
C LEU A 298 -13.78 5.34 -7.39
N ALA A 299 -14.25 6.37 -8.09
CA ALA A 299 -15.67 6.54 -8.43
C ALA A 299 -16.21 5.43 -9.34
N SER A 300 -15.34 4.63 -9.96
CA SER A 300 -15.74 3.46 -10.76
C SER A 300 -16.11 2.23 -9.94
N ILE A 301 -15.91 2.23 -8.61
CA ILE A 301 -16.27 1.09 -7.75
C ILE A 301 -17.79 0.91 -7.73
N GLU A 302 -18.26 -0.31 -7.95
CA GLU A 302 -19.69 -0.68 -7.90
C GLU A 302 -20.01 -1.61 -6.73
N CYS A 303 -19.07 -2.47 -6.35
CA CYS A 303 -19.26 -3.45 -5.28
C CYS A 303 -17.95 -3.70 -4.54
N VAL A 304 -18.04 -3.84 -3.23
CA VAL A 304 -16.93 -4.09 -2.32
C VAL A 304 -17.30 -5.23 -1.38
N VAL A 305 -16.40 -6.21 -1.26
CA VAL A 305 -16.45 -7.24 -0.22
C VAL A 305 -15.30 -7.02 0.75
N LEU A 306 -15.61 -6.66 1.99
CA LEU A 306 -14.69 -6.61 3.11
C LEU A 306 -14.76 -7.92 3.89
N THR A 307 -13.63 -8.54 4.13
CA THR A 307 -13.48 -9.74 4.95
C THR A 307 -12.71 -9.38 6.20
N GLU A 308 -13.28 -9.66 7.37
CA GLU A 308 -12.65 -9.39 8.66
C GLU A 308 -13.11 -10.41 9.71
N LEU A 309 -12.47 -10.40 10.88
CA LEU A 309 -12.81 -11.32 11.97
C LEU A 309 -13.97 -10.81 12.82
N HIS A 310 -14.87 -11.70 13.19
CA HIS A 310 -15.92 -11.44 14.17
C HIS A 310 -15.31 -11.27 15.56
N GLY A 311 -15.72 -10.22 16.28
CA GLY A 311 -15.24 -9.93 17.65
C GLY A 311 -13.79 -9.46 17.75
N ALA A 312 -13.10 -9.25 16.63
CA ALA A 312 -11.74 -8.71 16.63
C ALA A 312 -11.68 -7.30 17.23
N PRO A 313 -10.61 -6.96 17.96
CA PRO A 313 -10.47 -5.65 18.62
C PRO A 313 -10.36 -4.49 17.63
N VAL A 314 -9.91 -4.75 16.39
CA VAL A 314 -9.87 -3.76 15.31
C VAL A 314 -10.84 -4.19 14.20
N LYS A 315 -11.72 -3.27 13.81
CA LYS A 315 -12.71 -3.45 12.74
C LYS A 315 -12.54 -2.35 11.71
N TYR A 316 -12.69 -2.69 10.44
CA TYR A 316 -12.48 -1.76 9.33
C TYR A 316 -13.80 -1.32 8.69
N GLU A 317 -14.90 -2.04 8.88
CA GLU A 317 -16.18 -1.74 8.24
C GLU A 317 -16.57 -0.25 8.31
N CYS A 318 -16.53 0.35 9.50
CA CYS A 318 -17.00 1.72 9.69
C CYS A 318 -16.15 2.75 8.92
N THR A 319 -14.83 2.55 8.87
CA THR A 319 -13.91 3.44 8.15
C THR A 319 -13.96 3.21 6.64
N VAL A 320 -14.13 1.95 6.21
CA VAL A 320 -14.37 1.59 4.81
C VAL A 320 -15.67 2.24 4.32
N ARG A 321 -16.76 2.12 5.07
CA ARG A 321 -18.06 2.72 4.73
C ARG A 321 -17.97 4.24 4.63
N LEU A 322 -17.27 4.87 5.58
CA LEU A 322 -17.01 6.32 5.55
C LEU A 322 -16.29 6.75 4.27
N ALA A 323 -15.20 6.06 3.93
CA ALA A 323 -14.40 6.41 2.74
C ALA A 323 -15.16 6.11 1.43
N LEU A 324 -15.84 4.96 1.36
CA LEU A 324 -16.61 4.55 0.19
C LEU A 324 -17.74 5.53 -0.10
N ALA A 325 -18.43 6.03 0.93
CA ALA A 325 -19.47 7.05 0.78
C ALA A 325 -18.96 8.35 0.13
N GLN A 326 -17.67 8.68 0.27
CA GLN A 326 -17.08 9.87 -0.36
C GLN A 326 -16.58 9.59 -1.78
N VAL A 327 -15.97 8.43 -2.02
CA VAL A 327 -15.31 8.16 -3.30
C VAL A 327 -16.20 7.44 -4.31
N ALA A 328 -17.16 6.63 -3.85
CA ALA A 328 -18.08 5.85 -4.68
C ALA A 328 -19.43 5.65 -3.95
N PRO A 329 -20.27 6.71 -3.83
CA PRO A 329 -21.47 6.70 -3.00
C PRO A 329 -22.55 5.69 -3.41
N ASN A 330 -22.50 5.19 -4.64
CA ASN A 330 -23.44 4.19 -5.14
C ASN A 330 -22.90 2.75 -5.05
N ALA A 331 -21.67 2.56 -4.56
CA ALA A 331 -21.07 1.25 -4.42
C ALA A 331 -21.73 0.47 -3.29
N HIS A 332 -21.99 -0.81 -3.52
CA HIS A 332 -22.48 -1.72 -2.49
C HIS A 332 -21.33 -2.20 -1.61
N LEU A 333 -21.45 -2.06 -0.29
CA LEU A 333 -20.53 -2.67 0.68
C LEU A 333 -21.15 -3.93 1.30
N ILE A 334 -20.43 -5.04 1.17
CA ILE A 334 -20.75 -6.33 1.77
C ILE A 334 -19.61 -6.71 2.71
N VAL A 335 -19.95 -7.15 3.91
CA VAL A 335 -19.00 -7.53 4.95
C VAL A 335 -19.17 -9.01 5.25
N VAL A 336 -18.08 -9.76 5.15
CA VAL A 336 -17.97 -11.18 5.50
C VAL A 336 -17.21 -11.25 6.82
N ASN A 337 -17.93 -11.52 7.91
CA ASN A 337 -17.37 -11.63 9.25
C ASN A 337 -17.05 -13.08 9.58
N TYR A 338 -15.78 -13.46 9.58
CA TYR A 338 -15.36 -14.82 9.93
C TYR A 338 -15.41 -15.08 11.43
N HIS A 339 -15.97 -16.22 11.81
CA HIS A 339 -15.95 -16.78 13.15
C HIS A 339 -14.91 -17.89 13.21
N ASP A 340 -14.04 -17.85 14.22
CA ASP A 340 -13.20 -18.99 14.54
C ASP A 340 -14.09 -20.20 14.85
N ALA A 341 -13.72 -21.35 14.31
CA ALA A 341 -14.33 -22.61 14.69
C ALA A 341 -13.97 -22.87 16.15
N GLN A 342 -14.91 -22.63 17.07
CA GLN A 342 -14.83 -23.11 18.45
C GLN A 342 -14.92 -24.63 18.48
#